data_AF-A0A1F9NXZ7-F1
#
_entry.id   AF-A0A1F9NXZ7-F1
#
_cell.length_a   1.000
_cell.length_b   1.000
_cell.length_c   1.000
_cell.angle_alpha   90.00
_cell.angle_beta   90.00
_cell.angle_gamma   90.00
#
_symmetry.space_group_name_H-M   'P 1'
#
loop_
_entity.id
_entity.type
_entity.pdbx_description
1 polymer ?
#
loop_
_entity_poly.entity_id
_entity_poly.type
_entity_poly.pdbx_seq_one_letter_code
_entity_poly.pdbx_strand_id
1 'polypeptide(L)'
;MTKRVKKKIGRNEPCPCGSGIKYKKCHGRNSAKPLGPTPDQIKAMMESHKATEARRKSQQGHGKPIISTEFQGYRFTAVGNRLHYSKKHRTFTDFLGDYIGSAIGTEWGNAEIKKPLKDRHQILQWYDAICNFQKLNMQKPNGQIQAMPLNGLLAAYYGLSYNLYLLQHNVELQEYLIQRLKRTDSFYAAYYETYVAAWFILAGFELRMENEQDPTKTHPEFIATRDGQSYSVEAKTRQPNKKHLDVGNQLYKALCIEAHHPRVIFIDMNVGPDMDFEKFAKEASDSVRSRESKLKTHGEAASPAHIFVTNQPYHHALDETQLPRVCLAVGFKINDFGYGAKYTSYTKAYKARKKYTALNDVQKAMASYSIPITFDGEIPEFAFGKADRRFNIGERIGVTDDVFMTLESGIVSVPDRTAYLVLVDDNCHSHIAPVKLSDEEVEAYKSHPETFFGRVVSVSKNTEDPIELYEFFLNGYKDTTRDKLLEFMSSSPDIETLKTLPDDELHFIYAEGLTQTAMRNRKQ
;
A
#
# COMPACT_ATOMS: atom_id res chain seq x y z
N MET A 1 -33.03 -27.71 72.20
CA MET A 1 -33.02 -27.09 70.86
C MET A 1 -31.76 -27.51 70.11
N THR A 2 -31.83 -28.58 69.32
CA THR A 2 -30.71 -29.06 68.49
C THR A 2 -30.89 -28.54 67.06
N LYS A 3 -30.08 -27.55 66.68
CA LYS A 3 -30.01 -27.03 65.30
C LYS A 3 -29.51 -28.15 64.37
N ARG A 4 -30.38 -28.63 63.47
CA ARG A 4 -30.00 -29.52 62.37
C ARG A 4 -29.10 -28.75 61.40
N VAL A 5 -27.80 -29.04 61.41
CA VAL A 5 -26.85 -28.49 60.45
C VAL A 5 -27.19 -29.06 59.07
N LYS A 6 -27.71 -28.23 58.15
CA LYS A 6 -27.87 -28.60 56.74
C LYS A 6 -26.48 -28.90 56.16
N LYS A 7 -26.21 -30.18 55.86
CA LYS A 7 -24.97 -30.62 55.19
C LYS A 7 -24.87 -29.88 53.85
N LYS A 8 -23.86 -29.02 53.67
CA LYS A 8 -23.58 -28.38 52.37
C LYS A 8 -23.20 -29.46 51.37
N ILE A 9 -23.97 -29.60 50.30
CA ILE A 9 -23.67 -30.52 49.20
C ILE A 9 -22.41 -30.01 48.48
N GLY A 10 -21.44 -30.90 48.28
CA GLY A 10 -20.22 -30.59 47.56
C GLY A 10 -20.49 -30.35 46.06
N ARG A 11 -19.82 -29.37 45.43
CA ARG A 11 -20.02 -29.03 44.00
C ARG A 11 -19.90 -30.23 43.04
N ASN A 12 -19.10 -31.24 43.39
CA ASN A 12 -18.88 -32.44 42.57
C ASN A 12 -19.71 -33.66 43.01
N GLU A 13 -20.48 -33.58 44.09
CA GLU A 13 -21.37 -34.67 44.53
C GLU A 13 -22.56 -34.83 43.58
N PRO A 14 -23.20 -36.02 43.52
CA PRO A 14 -24.42 -36.22 42.75
C PRO A 14 -25.52 -35.25 43.17
N CYS A 15 -26.25 -34.70 42.19
CA CYS A 15 -27.30 -33.73 42.46
C CYS A 15 -28.50 -34.40 43.18
N PRO A 16 -29.05 -33.79 44.25
CA PRO A 16 -30.11 -34.39 45.07
C PRO A 16 -31.47 -34.51 44.35
N CYS A 17 -31.62 -33.97 43.13
CA CYS A 17 -32.83 -34.14 42.33
C CYS A 17 -32.96 -35.52 41.66
N GLY A 18 -32.02 -36.44 41.93
CA GLY A 18 -32.06 -37.81 41.39
C GLY A 18 -31.51 -37.97 39.96
N SER A 19 -31.00 -36.89 39.36
CA SER A 19 -30.52 -36.90 37.96
C SER A 19 -29.21 -37.65 37.71
N GLY A 20 -28.51 -38.10 38.75
CA GLY A 20 -27.19 -38.76 38.64
C GLY A 20 -25.99 -37.86 38.25
N ILE A 21 -26.22 -36.68 37.64
CA ILE A 21 -25.16 -35.72 37.29
C ILE A 21 -24.66 -34.88 38.49
N LYS A 22 -23.40 -34.39 38.42
CA LYS A 22 -22.75 -33.57 39.48
C LYS A 22 -23.55 -32.29 39.78
N TYR A 23 -23.67 -31.91 41.06
CA TYR A 23 -24.43 -30.74 41.54
C TYR A 23 -24.12 -29.46 40.74
N LYS A 24 -22.83 -29.15 40.48
CA LYS A 24 -22.42 -27.97 39.70
C LYS A 24 -22.87 -27.93 38.23
N LYS A 25 -23.31 -29.06 37.66
CA LYS A 25 -23.81 -29.17 36.28
C LYS A 25 -25.35 -29.23 36.23
N CYS A 26 -26.02 -29.21 37.39
CA CYS A 26 -27.46 -29.28 37.55
C CYS A 26 -27.95 -28.09 38.39
N HIS A 27 -28.49 -28.31 39.59
CA HIS A 27 -29.03 -27.26 40.44
C HIS A 27 -27.97 -26.30 41.03
N GLY A 28 -26.69 -26.69 41.03
CA GLY A 28 -25.55 -25.83 41.35
C GLY A 28 -24.89 -25.19 40.13
N ARG A 29 -25.55 -25.24 38.96
CA ARG A 29 -25.09 -24.59 37.74
C ARG A 29 -25.29 -23.09 37.92
N ASN A 30 -24.19 -22.38 38.17
CA ASN A 30 -24.19 -20.92 38.09
C ASN A 30 -24.62 -20.57 36.66
N SER A 31 -25.79 -19.97 36.52
CA SER A 31 -26.36 -19.45 35.27
C SER A 31 -25.61 -18.21 34.75
N ALA A 32 -24.36 -18.01 35.16
CA ALA A 32 -23.50 -17.01 34.57
C ALA A 32 -23.24 -17.44 33.12
N LYS A 33 -23.85 -16.72 32.17
CA LYS A 33 -23.43 -16.74 30.77
C LYS A 33 -21.89 -16.59 30.75
N PRO A 34 -21.16 -17.35 29.92
CA PRO A 34 -19.73 -17.15 29.81
C PRO A 34 -19.46 -15.66 29.56
N LEU A 35 -18.65 -15.04 30.42
CA LEU A 35 -18.30 -13.61 30.37
C LEU A 35 -17.37 -13.26 29.19
N GLY A 36 -17.27 -14.14 28.19
CA GLY A 36 -16.40 -14.00 27.03
C GLY A 36 -17.20 -14.04 25.73
N PRO A 37 -16.62 -13.51 24.65
CA PRO A 37 -17.25 -13.55 23.33
C PRO A 37 -17.48 -14.99 22.87
N THR A 38 -18.58 -15.24 22.17
CA THR A 38 -18.86 -16.51 21.50
C THR A 38 -17.87 -16.75 20.34
N PRO A 39 -17.71 -17.99 19.84
CA PRO A 39 -16.89 -18.25 18.66
C PRO A 39 -17.25 -17.36 17.45
N ASP A 40 -18.55 -17.12 17.22
CA ASP A 40 -19.01 -16.25 16.13
C ASP A 40 -18.65 -14.80 16.37
N GLN A 41 -18.72 -14.32 17.62
CA GLN A 41 -18.27 -12.98 17.99
C GLN A 41 -16.76 -12.83 17.80
N ILE A 42 -15.96 -13.85 18.15
CA ILE A 42 -14.51 -13.85 17.90
C ILE A 42 -14.22 -13.79 16.40
N LYS A 43 -14.92 -14.61 15.60
CA LYS A 43 -14.77 -14.60 14.13
C LYS A 43 -15.10 -13.22 13.54
N ALA A 44 -16.21 -12.61 13.95
CA ALA A 44 -16.60 -11.28 13.51
C ALA A 44 -15.57 -10.20 13.91
N MET A 45 -15.04 -10.26 15.13
CA MET A 45 -13.96 -9.37 15.59
C MET A 45 -12.69 -9.53 14.74
N MET A 46 -12.31 -10.77 14.41
CA MET A 46 -11.16 -11.03 13.55
C MET A 46 -11.36 -10.52 12.12
N GLU A 47 -12.56 -10.70 11.54
CA GLU A 47 -12.89 -10.20 10.20
C GLU A 47 -12.88 -8.67 10.14
N SER A 48 -13.46 -8.00 11.15
CA SER A 48 -13.42 -6.54 11.28
C SER A 48 -11.99 -6.02 11.46
N HIS A 49 -11.17 -6.70 12.27
CA HIS A 49 -9.77 -6.35 12.44
C HIS A 49 -8.98 -6.46 11.13
N LYS A 50 -9.20 -7.54 10.36
CA LYS A 50 -8.59 -7.72 9.03
C LYS A 50 -9.00 -6.61 8.05
N ALA A 51 -10.25 -6.20 8.07
CA ALA A 51 -10.75 -5.12 7.21
C ALA A 51 -10.15 -3.76 7.58
N THR A 52 -10.05 -3.48 8.88
CA THR A 52 -9.41 -2.27 9.40
C THR A 52 -7.93 -2.23 8.98
N GLU A 53 -7.22 -3.35 9.13
CA GLU A 53 -5.80 -3.43 8.74
C GLU A 53 -5.61 -3.37 7.23
N ALA A 54 -6.51 -3.97 6.43
CA ALA A 54 -6.48 -3.86 4.97
C ALA A 54 -6.69 -2.42 4.51
N ARG A 55 -7.66 -1.72 5.10
CA ARG A 55 -7.92 -0.30 4.84
C ARG A 55 -6.72 0.57 5.24
N ARG A 56 -6.17 0.35 6.45
CA ARG A 56 -4.95 1.01 6.90
C ARG A 56 -3.80 0.80 5.92
N LYS A 57 -3.55 -0.44 5.47
CA LYS A 57 -2.52 -0.75 4.48
C LYS A 57 -2.75 -0.06 3.14
N SER A 58 -4.01 0.03 2.68
CA SER A 58 -4.32 0.71 1.43
C SER A 58 -4.01 2.22 1.48
N GLN A 59 -4.10 2.85 2.65
CA GLN A 59 -3.83 4.28 2.83
C GLN A 59 -2.39 4.58 3.25
N GLN A 60 -1.83 3.78 4.16
CA GLN A 60 -0.56 4.03 4.83
C GLN A 60 0.56 3.09 4.36
N GLY A 61 0.27 2.16 3.44
CA GLY A 61 1.20 1.12 3.01
C GLY A 61 1.49 0.07 4.08
N HIS A 62 2.49 -0.75 3.81
CA HIS A 62 2.88 -1.89 4.64
C HIS A 62 3.89 -1.57 5.74
N GLY A 63 4.34 -0.31 5.83
CA GLY A 63 5.16 0.17 6.95
C GLY A 63 4.42 0.14 8.28
N LYS A 64 5.13 0.51 9.35
CA LYS A 64 4.55 0.67 10.69
C LYS A 64 3.36 1.65 10.63
N PRO A 65 2.26 1.34 11.34
CA PRO A 65 1.07 2.18 11.34
C PRO A 65 1.36 3.56 11.95
N ILE A 66 0.61 4.58 11.54
CA ILE A 66 0.66 5.87 12.25
C ILE A 66 0.17 5.66 13.69
N ILE A 67 1.01 5.98 14.66
CA ILE A 67 0.70 5.84 16.09
C ILE A 67 0.28 7.21 16.61
N SER A 68 -1.00 7.35 16.93
CA SER A 68 -1.55 8.62 17.40
C SER A 68 -2.73 8.45 18.36
N THR A 69 -2.95 9.43 19.24
CA THR A 69 -4.11 9.50 20.13
C THR A 69 -4.48 10.95 20.43
N GLU A 70 -5.70 11.19 20.90
CA GLU A 70 -6.14 12.49 21.42
C GLU A 70 -6.28 12.47 22.93
N PHE A 71 -5.76 13.51 23.58
CA PHE A 71 -5.92 13.71 25.02
C PHE A 71 -5.96 15.20 25.35
N GLN A 72 -7.00 15.63 26.09
CA GLN A 72 -7.23 17.04 26.47
C GLN A 72 -7.16 18.03 25.29
N GLY A 73 -7.67 17.62 24.13
CA GLY A 73 -7.69 18.42 22.90
C GLY A 73 -6.34 18.54 22.19
N TYR A 74 -5.30 17.86 22.67
CA TYR A 74 -4.06 17.66 21.94
C TYR A 74 -4.10 16.35 21.18
N ARG A 75 -3.67 16.38 19.93
CA ARG A 75 -3.31 15.20 19.16
C ARG A 75 -1.84 14.91 19.44
N PHE A 76 -1.54 13.68 19.87
CA PHE A 76 -0.19 13.16 20.08
C PHE A 76 0.14 12.19 18.95
N THR A 77 1.34 12.28 18.39
CA THR A 77 1.81 11.43 17.28
C THR A 77 3.23 10.96 17.57
N ALA A 78 3.44 9.64 17.57
CA ALA A 78 4.75 9.05 17.83
C ALA A 78 5.54 8.83 16.53
N VAL A 79 6.80 9.26 16.50
CA VAL A 79 7.72 9.13 15.36
C VAL A 79 9.03 8.52 15.85
N GLY A 80 9.20 7.21 15.64
CA GLY A 80 10.30 6.47 16.25
C GLY A 80 10.23 6.56 17.78
N ASN A 81 11.24 7.15 18.39
CA ASN A 81 11.31 7.39 19.84
C ASN A 81 10.85 8.80 20.28
N ARG A 82 10.29 9.61 19.37
CA ARG A 82 9.86 10.99 19.66
C ARG A 82 8.35 11.11 19.68
N LEU A 83 7.84 11.98 20.56
CA LEU A 83 6.42 12.31 20.66
C LEU A 83 6.19 13.76 20.24
N HIS A 84 5.39 13.95 19.20
CA HIS A 84 4.96 15.26 18.71
C HIS A 84 3.53 15.51 19.14
N TYR A 85 3.18 16.75 19.47
CA TYR A 85 1.80 17.05 19.87
C TYR A 85 1.40 18.49 19.54
N SER A 86 0.13 18.67 19.19
CA SER A 86 -0.46 19.98 18.95
C SER A 86 -1.98 19.91 19.05
N LYS A 87 -2.62 21.03 19.42
CA LYS A 87 -4.08 21.20 19.29
C LYS A 87 -4.52 21.47 17.85
N LYS A 88 -3.55 21.75 16.96
CA LYS A 88 -3.80 22.09 15.55
C LYS A 88 -3.72 20.89 14.61
N HIS A 89 -3.21 19.74 15.07
CA HIS A 89 -3.11 18.54 14.24
C HIS A 89 -4.47 17.86 14.11
N ARG A 90 -5.31 18.32 13.18
CA ARG A 90 -6.64 17.75 12.91
C ARG A 90 -6.58 16.68 11.83
N THR A 91 -5.69 16.87 10.87
CA THR A 91 -5.35 15.92 9.81
C THR A 91 -3.88 15.48 9.95
N PHE A 92 -3.53 14.36 9.32
CA PHE A 92 -2.14 13.93 9.29
C PHE A 92 -1.26 14.94 8.52
N THR A 93 -1.82 15.62 7.51
CA THR A 93 -1.15 16.70 6.78
C THR A 93 -0.81 17.90 7.67
N ASP A 94 -1.67 18.27 8.62
CA ASP A 94 -1.37 19.32 9.61
C ASP A 94 -0.14 18.95 10.45
N PHE A 95 -0.09 17.70 10.90
CA PHE A 95 1.06 17.16 11.61
C PHE A 95 2.33 17.20 10.74
N LEU A 96 2.24 16.79 9.47
CA LEU A 96 3.38 16.82 8.55
C LEU A 96 3.91 18.25 8.31
N GLY A 97 3.04 19.24 8.32
CA GLY A 97 3.42 20.66 8.22
C GLY A 97 4.31 21.11 9.38
N ASP A 98 4.00 20.68 10.60
CA ASP A 98 4.83 20.97 11.77
C ASP A 98 6.08 20.06 11.85
N TYR A 99 5.92 18.78 11.47
CA TYR A 99 6.96 17.76 11.59
C TYR A 99 8.20 18.06 10.75
N ILE A 100 8.04 18.56 9.53
CA ILE A 100 9.18 18.85 8.65
C ILE A 100 10.16 19.86 9.27
N GLY A 101 9.66 20.85 10.03
CA GLY A 101 10.49 21.78 10.77
C GLY A 101 11.27 21.12 11.91
N SER A 102 10.71 20.11 12.55
CA SER A 102 11.41 19.29 13.54
C SER A 102 12.41 18.32 12.91
N ALA A 103 12.11 17.77 11.72
CA ALA A 103 12.95 16.79 11.04
C ALA A 103 14.18 17.44 10.40
N ILE A 104 13.99 18.59 9.73
CA ILE A 104 15.08 19.30 9.06
C ILE A 104 15.83 20.21 10.04
N GLY A 105 15.16 20.71 11.09
CA GLY A 105 15.78 21.51 12.13
C GLY A 105 15.31 22.96 12.12
N THR A 106 14.68 23.35 13.22
CA THR A 106 13.99 24.65 13.37
C THR A 106 14.95 25.83 13.28
N GLU A 107 16.15 25.73 13.84
CA GLU A 107 17.17 26.79 13.78
C GLU A 107 17.61 27.07 12.33
N TRP A 108 17.83 26.02 11.54
CA TRP A 108 18.18 26.14 10.13
C TRP A 108 17.03 26.79 9.34
N GLY A 109 15.80 26.32 9.54
CA GLY A 109 14.62 26.91 8.88
C GLY A 109 14.45 28.40 9.20
N ASN A 110 14.63 28.79 10.47
CA ASN A 110 14.58 30.18 10.89
C ASN A 110 15.72 31.03 10.29
N ALA A 111 16.91 30.46 10.10
CA ALA A 111 18.00 31.14 9.42
C ALA A 111 17.71 31.34 7.92
N GLU A 112 17.13 30.36 7.24
CA GLU A 112 16.68 30.49 5.85
C GLU A 112 15.58 31.54 5.69
N ILE A 113 14.59 31.59 6.59
CA ILE A 113 13.48 32.56 6.53
C ILE A 113 13.97 34.02 6.56
N LYS A 114 15.07 34.30 7.26
CA LYS A 114 15.68 35.64 7.32
C LYS A 114 16.29 36.10 5.99
N LYS A 115 16.58 35.18 5.06
CA LYS A 115 17.10 35.51 3.74
C LYS A 115 15.98 36.05 2.83
N PRO A 116 16.31 36.87 1.82
CA PRO A 116 15.36 37.21 0.74
C PRO A 116 14.81 35.93 0.09
N LEU A 117 13.53 35.91 -0.31
CA LEU A 117 12.84 34.71 -0.80
C LEU A 117 13.63 33.95 -1.88
N LYS A 118 14.18 34.68 -2.86
CA LYS A 118 14.98 34.12 -3.97
C LYS A 118 16.29 33.43 -3.52
N ASP A 119 16.81 33.80 -2.35
CA ASP A 119 18.06 33.30 -1.80
C ASP A 119 17.83 32.21 -0.73
N ARG A 120 16.56 31.91 -0.41
CA ARG A 120 16.18 30.83 0.50
C ARG A 120 16.40 29.47 -0.16
N HIS A 121 16.71 28.47 0.64
CA HIS A 121 16.70 27.08 0.19
C HIS A 121 15.33 26.68 -0.38
N GLN A 122 15.31 25.76 -1.37
CA GLN A 122 14.12 25.35 -2.11
C GLN A 122 12.93 24.95 -1.20
N ILE A 123 13.21 24.21 -0.12
CA ILE A 123 12.21 23.81 0.87
C ILE A 123 11.47 25.02 1.47
N LEU A 124 12.19 26.11 1.75
CA LEU A 124 11.60 27.31 2.34
C LEU A 124 10.93 28.22 1.29
N GLN A 125 11.33 28.11 0.02
CA GLN A 125 10.57 28.71 -1.08
C GLN A 125 9.21 28.01 -1.23
N TRP A 126 9.17 26.68 -1.16
CA TRP A 126 7.91 25.93 -1.14
C TRP A 126 7.06 26.26 0.08
N TYR A 127 7.66 26.35 1.26
CA TYR A 127 6.95 26.76 2.48
C TYR A 127 6.28 28.13 2.33
N ASP A 128 6.99 29.13 1.79
CA ASP A 128 6.45 30.47 1.53
C ASP A 128 5.29 30.42 0.52
N ALA A 129 5.47 29.68 -0.59
CA ALA A 129 4.44 29.47 -1.59
C ALA A 129 3.19 28.78 -1.01
N ILE A 130 3.35 27.81 -0.10
CA ILE A 130 2.22 27.16 0.59
C ILE A 130 1.49 28.15 1.49
N CYS A 131 2.21 28.98 2.25
CA CYS A 131 1.59 30.01 3.09
C CYS A 131 0.74 30.97 2.25
N ASN A 132 1.26 31.39 1.09
CA ASN A 132 0.52 32.25 0.15
C ASN A 132 -0.68 31.52 -0.46
N PHE A 133 -0.51 30.26 -0.87
CA PHE A 133 -1.57 29.43 -1.41
C PHE A 133 -2.70 29.22 -0.40
N GLN A 134 -2.37 28.93 0.85
CA GLN A 134 -3.35 28.81 1.94
C GLN A 134 -4.07 30.14 2.21
N LYS A 135 -3.34 31.26 2.25
CA LYS A 135 -3.93 32.59 2.44
C LYS A 135 -4.95 32.96 1.35
N LEU A 136 -4.71 32.54 0.11
CA LEU A 136 -5.60 32.83 -1.02
C LEU A 136 -6.80 31.88 -1.10
N ASN A 137 -6.64 30.61 -0.67
CA ASN A 137 -7.62 29.56 -0.95
C ASN A 137 -8.37 29.05 0.29
N MET A 138 -7.85 29.24 1.52
CA MET A 138 -8.57 28.86 2.74
C MET A 138 -9.68 29.86 3.03
N GLN A 139 -10.93 29.43 2.83
CA GLN A 139 -12.12 30.24 3.03
C GLN A 139 -12.86 29.87 4.32
N LYS A 140 -12.70 28.64 4.79
CA LYS A 140 -13.33 28.19 6.03
C LYS A 140 -12.69 28.84 7.26
N PRO A 141 -13.46 29.05 8.35
CA PRO A 141 -12.92 29.56 9.61
C PRO A 141 -11.77 28.71 10.16
N ASN A 142 -10.86 29.36 10.90
CA ASN A 142 -9.74 28.69 11.55
C ASN A 142 -10.20 27.47 12.38
N GLY A 143 -9.56 26.32 12.12
CA GLY A 143 -9.88 25.06 12.78
C GLY A 143 -10.93 24.21 12.05
N GLN A 144 -11.56 24.70 10.98
CA GLN A 144 -12.37 23.83 10.13
C GLN A 144 -11.53 23.20 9.02
N ILE A 145 -11.80 21.92 8.72
CA ILE A 145 -11.10 21.19 7.67
C ILE A 145 -11.65 21.60 6.30
N GLN A 146 -10.74 21.95 5.39
CA GLN A 146 -11.03 22.27 4.00
C GLN A 146 -10.27 21.32 3.08
N ALA A 147 -10.96 20.73 2.10
CA ALA A 147 -10.30 19.96 1.06
C ALA A 147 -9.61 20.91 0.08
N MET A 148 -8.43 20.52 -0.38
CA MET A 148 -7.66 21.26 -1.38
C MET A 148 -7.15 20.26 -2.42
N PRO A 149 -7.20 20.59 -3.72
CA PRO A 149 -6.64 19.73 -4.74
C PRO A 149 -5.14 19.59 -4.53
N LEU A 150 -4.62 18.38 -4.66
CA LEU A 150 -3.18 18.14 -4.64
C LEU A 150 -2.57 18.73 -5.92
N ASN A 151 -1.64 19.67 -5.76
CA ASN A 151 -0.81 20.19 -6.85
C ASN A 151 0.67 19.87 -6.61
N GLY A 152 1.55 20.20 -7.57
CA GLY A 152 2.97 19.89 -7.48
C GLY A 152 3.65 20.51 -6.26
N LEU A 153 3.24 21.69 -5.82
CA LEU A 153 3.75 22.37 -4.64
C LEU A 153 3.46 21.57 -3.36
N LEU A 154 2.20 21.18 -3.16
CA LEU A 154 1.80 20.37 -2.01
C LEU A 154 2.46 18.99 -2.05
N ALA A 155 2.50 18.35 -3.23
CA ALA A 155 3.14 17.07 -3.42
C ALA A 155 4.65 17.12 -3.12
N ALA A 156 5.34 18.19 -3.52
CA ALA A 156 6.77 18.34 -3.25
C ALA A 156 7.07 18.53 -1.75
N TYR A 157 6.39 19.46 -1.11
CA TYR A 157 6.67 19.80 0.29
C TYR A 157 6.17 18.74 1.28
N TYR A 158 4.89 18.35 1.18
CA TYR A 158 4.33 17.36 2.08
C TYR A 158 4.81 15.95 1.74
N GLY A 159 5.17 15.67 0.48
CA GLY A 159 5.84 14.43 0.10
C GLY A 159 7.21 14.28 0.75
N LEU A 160 8.02 15.35 0.77
CA LEU A 160 9.27 15.37 1.55
C LEU A 160 9.00 15.09 3.03
N SER A 161 8.07 15.84 3.65
CA SER A 161 7.72 15.66 5.07
C SER A 161 7.31 14.22 5.37
N TYR A 162 6.46 13.64 4.52
CA TYR A 162 5.99 12.28 4.67
C TYR A 162 7.11 11.25 4.53
N ASN A 163 8.01 11.42 3.56
CA ASN A 163 9.14 10.52 3.39
C ASN A 163 10.10 10.56 4.60
N LEU A 164 10.35 11.76 5.15
CA LEU A 164 11.13 11.92 6.39
C LEU A 164 10.43 11.27 7.60
N TYR A 165 9.10 11.35 7.65
CA TYR A 165 8.31 10.67 8.68
C TYR A 165 8.46 9.15 8.55
N LEU A 166 8.29 8.62 7.34
CA LEU A 166 8.40 7.19 7.07
C LEU A 166 9.78 6.66 7.46
N LEU A 167 10.85 7.35 7.05
CA LEU A 167 12.23 7.02 7.42
C LEU A 167 12.42 6.98 8.95
N GLN A 168 12.13 8.08 9.66
CA GLN A 168 12.34 8.15 11.11
C GLN A 168 11.47 7.15 11.88
N HIS A 169 10.23 6.93 11.43
CA HIS A 169 9.29 6.06 12.13
C HIS A 169 9.60 4.57 11.92
N ASN A 170 10.05 4.19 10.72
CA ASN A 170 10.29 2.79 10.38
C ASN A 170 11.73 2.35 10.64
N VAL A 171 12.70 3.24 10.42
CA VAL A 171 14.13 2.92 10.33
C VAL A 171 14.92 3.90 11.22
N GLU A 172 15.49 4.93 10.63
CA GLU A 172 16.16 6.06 11.28
C GLU A 172 16.22 7.23 10.30
N LEU A 173 16.53 8.43 10.81
CA LEU A 173 16.78 9.60 9.99
C LEU A 173 18.24 10.00 10.14
N GLN A 174 19.07 9.65 9.15
CA GLN A 174 20.50 9.89 9.22
C GLN A 174 20.82 11.38 9.10
N GLU A 175 21.66 11.89 10.00
CA GLU A 175 22.05 13.30 10.02
C GLU A 175 22.68 13.72 8.69
N TYR A 176 23.48 12.83 8.06
CA TYR A 176 24.12 13.12 6.78
C TYR A 176 23.11 13.38 5.65
N LEU A 177 22.04 12.57 5.57
CA LEU A 177 20.94 12.78 4.61
C LEU A 177 20.27 14.15 4.85
N ILE A 178 20.03 14.52 6.11
CA ILE A 178 19.47 15.83 6.47
C ILE A 178 20.40 16.98 6.06
N GLN A 179 21.71 16.84 6.25
CA GLN A 179 22.67 17.85 5.80
C GLN A 179 22.69 18.00 4.28
N ARG A 180 22.57 16.90 3.52
CA ARG A 180 22.46 16.94 2.05
C ARG A 180 21.15 17.60 1.59
N LEU A 181 20.04 17.36 2.29
CA LEU A 181 18.75 18.03 2.03
C LEU A 181 18.79 19.55 2.27
N LYS A 182 19.72 20.05 3.09
CA LYS A 182 19.90 21.50 3.35
C LYS A 182 20.81 22.19 2.34
N ARG A 183 21.51 21.42 1.50
CA ARG A 183 22.51 21.92 0.55
C ARG A 183 21.95 21.95 -0.87
N THR A 184 21.98 23.12 -1.50
CA THR A 184 21.42 23.32 -2.85
C THR A 184 22.02 22.40 -3.92
N ASP A 185 23.32 22.08 -3.83
CA ASP A 185 24.04 21.27 -4.81
C ASP A 185 23.69 19.77 -4.79
N SER A 186 23.21 19.28 -3.64
CA SER A 186 22.89 17.87 -3.40
C SER A 186 21.41 17.62 -3.06
N PHE A 187 20.62 18.69 -2.93
CA PHE A 187 19.22 18.64 -2.53
C PHE A 187 18.40 17.64 -3.36
N TYR A 188 18.40 17.74 -4.69
CA TYR A 188 17.55 16.88 -5.53
C TYR A 188 17.95 15.40 -5.48
N ALA A 189 19.23 15.09 -5.28
CA ALA A 189 19.69 13.71 -5.09
C ALA A 189 19.18 13.16 -3.75
N ALA A 190 19.41 13.90 -2.67
CA ALA A 190 18.95 13.53 -1.33
C ALA A 190 17.42 13.45 -1.25
N TYR A 191 16.73 14.36 -1.94
CA TYR A 191 15.28 14.38 -2.05
C TYR A 191 14.76 13.11 -2.72
N TYR A 192 15.38 12.67 -3.82
CA TYR A 192 14.99 11.44 -4.49
C TYR A 192 15.29 10.18 -3.66
N GLU A 193 16.41 10.15 -2.93
CA GLU A 193 16.71 9.08 -1.97
C GLU A 193 15.58 8.87 -0.95
N THR A 194 14.96 9.97 -0.46
CA THR A 194 13.81 9.86 0.46
C THR A 194 12.61 9.16 -0.17
N TYR A 195 12.33 9.37 -1.46
CA TYR A 195 11.25 8.67 -2.16
C TYR A 195 11.55 7.18 -2.30
N VAL A 196 12.77 6.86 -2.72
CA VAL A 196 13.18 5.47 -2.92
C VAL A 196 13.03 4.70 -1.61
N ALA A 197 13.56 5.23 -0.50
CA ALA A 197 13.38 4.61 0.82
C ALA A 197 11.90 4.50 1.22
N ALA A 198 11.10 5.55 1.02
CA ALA A 198 9.67 5.54 1.31
C ALA A 198 8.92 4.46 0.54
N TRP A 199 9.21 4.25 -0.75
CA TRP A 199 8.54 3.23 -1.55
C TRP A 199 8.83 1.81 -1.07
N PHE A 200 10.07 1.53 -0.65
CA PHE A 200 10.38 0.23 -0.06
C PHE A 200 9.68 0.01 1.28
N ILE A 201 9.63 1.04 2.15
CA ILE A 201 8.89 0.98 3.42
C ILE A 201 7.39 0.71 3.16
N LEU A 202 6.79 1.45 2.22
CA LEU A 202 5.38 1.29 1.86
C LEU A 202 5.09 -0.06 1.21
N ALA A 203 6.09 -0.67 0.55
CA ALA A 203 6.04 -2.03 0.03
C ALA A 203 6.37 -3.10 1.08
N GLY A 204 6.61 -2.74 2.34
CA GLY A 204 6.77 -3.68 3.45
C GLY A 204 8.18 -4.25 3.60
N PHE A 205 9.19 -3.57 3.07
CA PHE A 205 10.58 -3.92 3.32
C PHE A 205 11.06 -3.32 4.64
N GLU A 206 11.89 -4.10 5.35
CA GLU A 206 12.75 -3.60 6.40
C GLU A 206 14.00 -3.00 5.75
N LEU A 207 14.37 -1.78 6.14
CA LEU A 207 15.58 -1.13 5.62
C LEU A 207 16.68 -1.15 6.66
N ARG A 208 17.91 -1.29 6.19
CA ARG A 208 19.13 -0.99 6.94
C ARG A 208 19.93 0.04 6.17
N MET A 209 20.02 1.24 6.72
CA MET A 209 20.83 2.31 6.14
C MET A 209 22.32 1.94 6.24
N GLU A 210 23.08 2.24 5.19
CA GLU A 210 24.53 2.06 5.22
C GLU A 210 25.22 3.32 5.77
N ASN A 211 26.48 3.18 6.19
CA ASN A 211 27.26 4.30 6.68
C ASN A 211 27.91 5.07 5.52
N GLU A 212 27.22 6.07 4.97
CA GLU A 212 27.73 6.94 3.89
C GLU A 212 28.98 7.76 4.26
N GLN A 213 29.39 7.78 5.54
CA GLN A 213 30.56 8.53 5.99
C GLN A 213 31.86 7.70 5.95
N ASP A 214 31.82 6.40 5.65
CA ASP A 214 33.03 5.59 5.48
C ASP A 214 33.64 5.84 4.09
N PRO A 215 34.80 6.51 3.99
CA PRO A 215 35.42 6.82 2.70
C PRO A 215 36.18 5.61 2.12
N THR A 216 36.31 4.51 2.87
CA THR A 216 37.12 3.35 2.45
C THR A 216 36.39 2.46 1.46
N LYS A 217 35.06 2.60 1.36
CA LYS A 217 34.20 1.81 0.47
C LYS A 217 33.10 2.67 -0.13
N THR A 218 32.54 2.21 -1.24
CA THR A 218 31.31 2.76 -1.79
C THR A 218 30.14 1.95 -1.28
N HIS A 219 29.14 2.61 -0.70
CA HIS A 219 27.98 1.94 -0.13
C HIS A 219 26.74 2.19 -0.99
N PRO A 220 25.84 1.20 -1.13
CA PRO A 220 24.48 1.50 -1.59
C PRO A 220 23.79 2.41 -0.58
N GLU A 221 22.76 3.15 -1.01
CA GLU A 221 21.96 4.00 -0.11
C GLU A 221 21.43 3.21 1.10
N PHE A 222 20.94 1.99 0.86
CA PHE A 222 20.51 1.08 1.92
C PHE A 222 20.39 -0.38 1.42
N ILE A 223 20.29 -1.30 2.39
CA ILE A 223 19.86 -2.68 2.16
C ILE A 223 18.38 -2.80 2.48
N ALA A 224 17.59 -3.37 1.57
CA ALA A 224 16.17 -3.63 1.76
C ALA A 224 15.90 -5.13 1.85
N THR A 225 15.24 -5.57 2.90
CA THR A 225 14.93 -6.99 3.16
C THR A 225 13.43 -7.22 3.30
N ARG A 226 12.91 -8.24 2.60
CA ARG A 226 11.52 -8.72 2.72
C ARG A 226 11.46 -10.21 2.41
N ASP A 227 10.69 -10.96 3.18
CA ASP A 227 10.45 -12.39 2.96
C ASP A 227 11.76 -13.22 2.86
N GLY A 228 12.79 -12.82 3.61
CA GLY A 228 14.12 -13.45 3.62
C GLY A 228 15.03 -13.07 2.45
N GLN A 229 14.54 -12.30 1.47
CA GLN A 229 15.31 -11.79 0.35
C GLN A 229 15.81 -10.38 0.62
N SER A 230 17.11 -10.14 0.39
CA SER A 230 17.73 -8.82 0.53
C SER A 230 18.16 -8.26 -0.83
N TYR A 231 18.18 -6.93 -0.94
CA TYR A 231 18.59 -6.17 -2.12
C TYR A 231 19.50 -5.00 -1.72
N SER A 232 20.53 -4.74 -2.53
CA SER A 232 21.36 -3.53 -2.42
C SER A 232 20.72 -2.46 -3.30
N VAL A 233 20.22 -1.39 -2.68
CA VAL A 233 19.41 -0.37 -3.36
C VAL A 233 20.22 0.90 -3.56
N GLU A 234 20.23 1.38 -4.80
CA GLU A 234 20.94 2.60 -5.19
C GLU A 234 20.01 3.60 -5.84
N ALA A 235 20.08 4.87 -5.45
CA ALA A 235 19.30 5.95 -6.05
C ALA A 235 20.20 6.94 -6.79
N LYS A 236 19.80 7.31 -8.02
CA LYS A 236 20.48 8.34 -8.80
C LYS A 236 19.47 9.27 -9.44
N THR A 237 19.71 10.56 -9.30
CA THR A 237 18.96 11.58 -10.04
C THR A 237 19.76 12.06 -11.24
N ARG A 238 19.05 12.35 -12.33
CA ARG A 238 19.57 13.19 -13.40
C ARG A 238 19.55 14.65 -12.95
N GLN A 239 20.39 15.45 -13.61
CA GLN A 239 20.29 16.90 -13.50
C GLN A 239 19.00 17.36 -14.18
N PRO A 240 18.33 18.42 -13.68
CA PRO A 240 17.06 18.88 -14.22
C PRO A 240 17.20 19.37 -15.67
N ASN A 241 16.07 19.45 -16.38
CA ASN A 241 15.94 20.10 -17.70
C ASN A 241 16.76 19.46 -18.85
N LYS A 242 17.13 18.18 -18.73
CA LYS A 242 17.79 17.45 -19.83
C LYS A 242 16.77 17.06 -20.89
N LYS A 243 17.02 17.44 -22.16
CA LYS A 243 16.12 17.15 -23.30
C LYS A 243 16.08 15.68 -23.73
N HIS A 244 17.17 14.95 -23.55
CA HIS A 244 17.26 13.53 -23.90
C HIS A 244 16.79 12.65 -22.73
N LEU A 245 16.48 11.38 -22.99
CA LEU A 245 16.11 10.41 -21.95
C LEU A 245 17.21 9.40 -21.60
N ASP A 246 18.45 9.67 -22.05
CA ASP A 246 19.60 8.81 -21.71
C ASP A 246 19.88 8.73 -20.19
N VAL A 247 20.07 7.49 -19.71
CA VAL A 247 20.34 7.14 -18.30
C VAL A 247 21.77 6.62 -18.07
N GLY A 248 22.62 6.64 -19.10
CA GLY A 248 23.90 5.92 -19.09
C GLY A 248 24.86 6.32 -17.99
N ASN A 249 24.96 7.62 -17.69
CA ASN A 249 25.85 8.12 -16.63
C ASN A 249 25.36 7.70 -15.24
N GLN A 250 24.06 7.79 -14.99
CA GLN A 250 23.44 7.36 -13.73
C GLN A 250 23.61 5.85 -13.53
N LEU A 251 23.33 5.07 -14.58
CA LEU A 251 23.51 3.62 -14.57
C LEU A 251 24.97 3.23 -14.29
N TYR A 252 25.94 3.84 -14.98
CA TYR A 252 27.35 3.58 -14.75
C TYR A 252 27.76 3.87 -13.29
N LYS A 253 27.40 5.06 -12.78
CA LYS A 253 27.71 5.46 -11.40
C LYS A 253 27.12 4.50 -10.38
N ALA A 254 25.87 4.07 -10.56
CA ALA A 254 25.21 3.13 -9.66
C ALA A 254 25.83 1.72 -9.71
N LEU A 255 26.27 1.26 -10.89
CA LEU A 255 26.94 -0.04 -11.04
C LEU A 255 28.36 -0.06 -10.45
N CYS A 256 29.02 1.10 -10.34
CA CYS A 256 30.33 1.22 -9.69
C CYS A 256 30.29 1.04 -8.17
N ILE A 257 29.13 1.23 -7.54
CA ILE A 257 28.93 1.07 -6.10
C ILE A 257 29.06 -0.41 -5.73
N GLU A 258 29.63 -0.72 -4.57
CA GLU A 258 29.73 -2.10 -4.08
C GLU A 258 28.34 -2.64 -3.72
N ALA A 259 28.05 -3.90 -4.05
CA ALA A 259 26.79 -4.53 -3.68
C ALA A 259 27.01 -5.99 -3.30
N HIS A 260 26.51 -6.38 -2.13
CA HIS A 260 26.59 -7.74 -1.61
C HIS A 260 25.30 -8.55 -1.82
N HIS A 261 24.25 -7.90 -2.35
CA HIS A 261 22.96 -8.50 -2.67
C HIS A 261 22.55 -8.15 -4.11
N PRO A 262 21.53 -8.83 -4.69
CA PRO A 262 20.98 -8.43 -5.98
C PRO A 262 20.71 -6.92 -6.04
N ARG A 263 21.24 -6.27 -7.08
CA ARG A 263 21.18 -4.82 -7.24
C ARG A 263 19.79 -4.37 -7.66
N VAL A 264 19.32 -3.30 -7.03
CA VAL A 264 18.16 -2.54 -7.47
C VAL A 264 18.59 -1.08 -7.64
N ILE A 265 18.46 -0.53 -8.84
CA ILE A 265 18.92 0.81 -9.18
C ILE A 265 17.72 1.66 -9.58
N PHE A 266 17.51 2.75 -8.87
CA PHE A 266 16.52 3.76 -9.16
C PHE A 266 17.17 4.94 -9.88
N ILE A 267 16.61 5.33 -11.04
CA ILE A 267 17.09 6.46 -11.83
C ILE A 267 15.93 7.45 -12.01
N ASP A 268 16.00 8.61 -11.34
CA ASP A 268 15.07 9.71 -11.58
C ASP A 268 15.44 10.45 -12.87
N MET A 269 14.46 10.61 -13.75
CA MET A 269 14.58 11.36 -14.98
C MET A 269 14.72 12.84 -14.75
N ASN A 270 14.10 13.36 -13.69
CA ASN A 270 14.13 14.74 -13.27
C ASN A 270 13.75 15.71 -14.41
N VAL A 271 12.58 15.49 -15.01
CA VAL A 271 12.03 16.33 -16.09
C VAL A 271 10.58 16.73 -15.80
N GLY A 272 10.08 17.71 -16.55
CA GLY A 272 8.71 18.23 -16.43
C GLY A 272 7.61 17.19 -16.68
N PRO A 273 6.34 17.58 -16.49
CA PRO A 273 5.19 16.68 -16.56
C PRO A 273 4.84 16.27 -18.01
N ASP A 274 5.30 17.02 -19.01
CA ASP A 274 5.04 16.76 -20.43
C ASP A 274 5.88 15.58 -20.94
N MET A 275 5.42 14.37 -20.65
CA MET A 275 6.09 13.14 -21.03
C MET A 275 5.15 12.18 -21.76
N ASP A 276 5.54 11.83 -22.99
CA ASP A 276 4.96 10.69 -23.71
C ASP A 276 5.51 9.39 -23.10
N PHE A 277 4.63 8.58 -22.52
CA PHE A 277 5.00 7.33 -21.86
C PHE A 277 5.57 6.29 -22.82
N GLU A 278 5.05 6.15 -24.04
CA GLU A 278 5.54 5.14 -25.00
C GLU A 278 6.95 5.50 -25.46
N LYS A 279 7.15 6.78 -25.80
CA LYS A 279 8.48 7.31 -26.13
C LYS A 279 9.44 7.14 -24.96
N PHE A 280 9.00 7.48 -23.74
CA PHE A 280 9.79 7.32 -22.53
C PHE A 280 10.21 5.87 -22.29
N ALA A 281 9.25 4.94 -22.31
CA ALA A 281 9.47 3.53 -22.09
C ALA A 281 10.48 2.97 -23.11
N LYS A 282 10.33 3.33 -24.39
CA LYS A 282 11.24 2.91 -25.44
C LYS A 282 12.65 3.48 -25.27
N GLU A 283 12.80 4.80 -25.16
CA GLU A 283 14.12 5.44 -25.10
C GLU A 283 14.90 5.07 -23.83
N ALA A 284 14.24 5.02 -22.67
CA ALA A 284 14.88 4.63 -21.43
C ALA A 284 15.31 3.14 -21.46
N SER A 285 14.44 2.24 -21.95
CA SER A 285 14.77 0.82 -22.11
C SER A 285 15.92 0.62 -23.11
N ASP A 286 15.90 1.30 -24.27
CA ASP A 286 16.96 1.21 -25.28
C ASP A 286 18.30 1.75 -24.72
N SER A 287 18.25 2.82 -23.93
CA SER A 287 19.43 3.38 -23.24
C SER A 287 20.05 2.36 -22.27
N VAL A 288 19.25 1.63 -21.50
CA VAL A 288 19.74 0.55 -20.62
C VAL A 288 20.31 -0.61 -21.45
N ARG A 289 19.54 -1.15 -22.39
CA ARG A 289 19.87 -2.39 -23.12
C ARG A 289 21.07 -2.25 -24.03
N SER A 290 21.24 -1.09 -24.68
CA SER A 290 22.39 -0.80 -25.56
C SER A 290 23.75 -0.87 -24.84
N ARG A 291 23.75 -0.89 -23.50
CA ARG A 291 24.95 -0.91 -22.66
C ARG A 291 25.29 -2.28 -22.08
N GLU A 292 24.40 -3.28 -22.14
CA GLU A 292 24.61 -4.59 -21.51
C GLU A 292 25.90 -5.28 -21.97
N SER A 293 26.20 -5.21 -23.28
CA SER A 293 27.37 -5.88 -23.85
C SER A 293 28.68 -5.08 -23.72
N LYS A 294 28.61 -3.77 -23.42
CA LYS A 294 29.76 -2.87 -23.49
C LYS A 294 30.18 -2.27 -22.15
N LEU A 295 29.25 -2.12 -21.21
CA LEU A 295 29.50 -1.42 -19.96
C LEU A 295 30.36 -2.28 -19.04
N LYS A 296 31.51 -1.71 -18.66
CA LYS A 296 32.46 -2.28 -17.72
C LYS A 296 32.55 -1.43 -16.47
N THR A 297 32.69 -2.07 -15.32
CA THR A 297 32.92 -1.45 -14.01
C THR A 297 34.20 -2.04 -13.45
N HIS A 298 35.12 -1.19 -12.98
CA HIS A 298 36.40 -1.65 -12.40
C HIS A 298 37.18 -2.61 -13.32
N GLY A 299 37.09 -2.40 -14.65
CA GLY A 299 37.76 -3.23 -15.66
C GLY A 299 37.00 -4.50 -16.09
N GLU A 300 35.98 -4.91 -15.34
CA GLU A 300 35.21 -6.13 -15.59
C GLU A 300 33.82 -5.83 -16.19
N ALA A 301 33.17 -6.84 -16.77
CA ALA A 301 31.81 -6.69 -17.27
C ALA A 301 30.86 -6.36 -16.12
N ALA A 302 30.05 -5.31 -16.27
CA ALA A 302 29.18 -4.86 -15.17
C ALA A 302 28.17 -5.92 -14.73
N SER A 303 27.90 -6.02 -13.43
CA SER A 303 26.98 -7.00 -12.86
C SER A 303 25.52 -6.77 -13.29
N PRO A 304 24.67 -7.81 -13.29
CA PRO A 304 23.23 -7.65 -13.51
C PRO A 304 22.55 -6.75 -12.47
N ALA A 305 21.48 -6.05 -12.88
CA ALA A 305 20.71 -5.18 -12.00
C ALA A 305 19.22 -5.08 -12.39
N HIS A 306 18.35 -4.93 -11.40
CA HIS A 306 16.96 -4.53 -11.58
C HIS A 306 16.91 -3.00 -11.62
N ILE A 307 16.46 -2.41 -12.73
CA ILE A 307 16.47 -0.95 -12.89
C ILE A 307 15.03 -0.44 -12.86
N PHE A 308 14.79 0.61 -12.10
CA PHE A 308 13.57 1.39 -12.12
C PHE A 308 13.90 2.80 -12.61
N VAL A 309 13.45 3.13 -13.81
CA VAL A 309 13.55 4.49 -14.36
C VAL A 309 12.26 5.24 -14.04
N THR A 310 12.35 6.36 -13.34
CA THR A 310 11.19 7.05 -12.76
C THR A 310 11.15 8.52 -13.16
N ASN A 311 9.98 9.15 -13.09
CA ASN A 311 9.88 10.61 -13.12
C ASN A 311 8.77 11.07 -12.17
N GLN A 312 9.10 12.00 -11.27
CA GLN A 312 8.19 12.64 -10.33
C GLN A 312 8.25 14.17 -10.55
N PRO A 313 7.37 14.74 -11.39
CA PRO A 313 7.54 16.11 -11.89
C PRO A 313 7.14 17.21 -10.89
N TYR A 314 6.88 16.87 -9.62
CA TYR A 314 6.27 17.77 -8.63
C TYR A 314 6.99 19.11 -8.49
N HIS A 315 8.32 19.10 -8.46
CA HIS A 315 9.12 20.32 -8.29
C HIS A 315 9.28 21.14 -9.58
N HIS A 316 8.94 20.57 -10.75
CA HIS A 316 8.88 21.29 -12.04
C HIS A 316 7.50 21.90 -12.30
N ALA A 317 6.45 21.32 -11.70
CA ALA A 317 5.06 21.58 -12.02
C ALA A 317 4.26 22.01 -10.77
N LEU A 318 4.75 23.04 -10.06
CA LEU A 318 4.25 23.42 -8.73
C LEU A 318 2.76 23.77 -8.70
N ASP A 319 2.24 24.39 -9.76
CA ASP A 319 0.84 24.82 -9.84
C ASP A 319 -0.07 23.77 -10.49
N GLU A 320 0.50 22.72 -11.08
CA GLU A 320 -0.24 21.70 -11.82
C GLU A 320 -0.88 20.67 -10.88
N THR A 321 -2.13 20.30 -11.18
CA THR A 321 -2.83 19.20 -10.53
C THR A 321 -2.73 17.88 -11.29
N GLN A 322 -2.38 17.94 -12.58
CA GLN A 322 -2.10 16.77 -13.40
C GLN A 322 -0.61 16.46 -13.34
N LEU A 323 -0.25 15.52 -12.47
CA LEU A 323 1.15 15.19 -12.17
C LEU A 323 1.42 13.74 -12.62
N PRO A 324 1.64 13.49 -13.92
CA PRO A 324 1.89 12.16 -14.42
C PRO A 324 3.19 11.62 -13.81
N ARG A 325 3.08 10.49 -13.12
CA ARG A 325 4.20 9.75 -12.57
C ARG A 325 4.48 8.58 -13.47
N VAL A 326 5.75 8.33 -13.77
CA VAL A 326 6.14 7.16 -14.53
C VAL A 326 7.14 6.33 -13.76
N CYS A 327 7.03 5.01 -13.94
CA CYS A 327 7.99 4.04 -13.45
C CYS A 327 8.11 2.93 -14.48
N LEU A 328 9.30 2.79 -15.04
CA LEU A 328 9.66 1.74 -15.98
C LEU A 328 10.64 0.78 -15.29
N ALA A 329 10.20 -0.46 -15.04
CA ALA A 329 11.10 -1.53 -14.64
C ALA A 329 11.82 -2.09 -15.87
N VAL A 330 13.15 -2.26 -15.81
CA VAL A 330 13.97 -2.84 -16.89
C VAL A 330 15.05 -3.72 -16.28
N GLY A 331 15.24 -4.93 -16.81
CA GLY A 331 16.39 -5.76 -16.46
C GLY A 331 17.64 -5.33 -17.22
N PHE A 332 18.76 -5.12 -16.50
CA PHE A 332 20.09 -5.06 -17.11
C PHE A 332 20.77 -6.40 -16.92
N LYS A 333 20.94 -7.14 -18.03
CA LYS A 333 21.38 -8.56 -18.04
C LYS A 333 20.42 -9.50 -17.31
N ILE A 334 19.13 -9.12 -17.22
CA ILE A 334 18.05 -9.90 -16.60
C ILE A 334 16.86 -9.95 -17.58
N ASN A 335 16.81 -11.00 -18.40
CA ASN A 335 15.89 -11.06 -19.55
C ASN A 335 14.42 -11.32 -19.19
N ASP A 336 14.15 -11.79 -17.96
CA ASP A 336 12.82 -12.13 -17.46
C ASP A 336 12.23 -11.06 -16.53
N PHE A 337 12.81 -9.85 -16.46
CA PHE A 337 12.37 -8.76 -15.58
C PHE A 337 11.98 -7.49 -16.36
N GLY A 338 10.80 -6.96 -16.02
CA GLY A 338 10.34 -5.64 -16.45
C GLY A 338 9.96 -5.54 -17.93
N TYR A 339 10.00 -4.31 -18.44
CA TYR A 339 9.58 -3.93 -19.78
C TYR A 339 10.38 -4.67 -20.86
N GLY A 340 9.64 -5.22 -21.82
CA GLY A 340 10.17 -5.97 -22.95
C GLY A 340 10.76 -7.35 -22.58
N ALA A 341 10.51 -7.87 -21.38
CA ALA A 341 10.68 -9.29 -21.08
C ALA A 341 9.72 -10.11 -21.96
N LYS A 342 10.20 -11.21 -22.54
CA LYS A 342 9.42 -12.07 -23.43
C LYS A 342 9.26 -13.45 -22.82
N TYR A 343 8.04 -13.94 -22.77
CA TYR A 343 7.71 -15.25 -22.25
C TYR A 343 7.07 -16.11 -23.34
N THR A 344 7.41 -17.38 -23.37
CA THR A 344 6.85 -18.34 -24.34
C THR A 344 5.49 -18.89 -23.92
N SER A 345 5.05 -18.61 -22.69
CA SER A 345 3.80 -19.10 -22.11
C SER A 345 3.33 -18.20 -20.96
N TYR A 346 2.03 -18.21 -20.66
CA TYR A 346 1.46 -17.52 -19.50
C TYR A 346 1.99 -18.10 -18.19
N THR A 347 2.22 -19.41 -18.14
CA THR A 347 2.86 -20.07 -16.99
C THR A 347 4.24 -19.49 -16.68
N LYS A 348 5.10 -19.27 -17.69
CA LYS A 348 6.42 -18.66 -17.47
C LYS A 348 6.33 -17.20 -17.03
N ALA A 349 5.41 -16.43 -17.62
CA ALA A 349 5.16 -15.05 -17.23
C ALA A 349 4.64 -14.95 -15.78
N TYR A 350 3.74 -15.84 -15.38
CA TYR A 350 3.26 -15.95 -14.00
C TYR A 350 4.37 -16.32 -13.02
N LYS A 351 5.18 -17.34 -13.33
CA LYS A 351 6.33 -17.73 -12.51
C LYS A 351 7.33 -16.57 -12.35
N ALA A 352 7.58 -15.79 -13.40
CA ALA A 352 8.40 -14.58 -13.33
C ALA A 352 7.75 -13.48 -12.45
N ARG A 353 6.44 -13.25 -12.59
CA ARG A 353 5.70 -12.30 -11.73
C ARG A 353 5.78 -12.70 -10.25
N LYS A 354 5.66 -13.99 -9.94
CA LYS A 354 5.85 -14.52 -8.57
C LYS A 354 7.29 -14.32 -8.09
N LYS A 355 8.29 -14.68 -8.91
CA LYS A 355 9.73 -14.47 -8.62
C LYS A 355 10.04 -13.02 -8.22
N TYR A 356 9.42 -12.04 -8.87
CA TYR A 356 9.66 -10.62 -8.64
C TYR A 356 8.56 -9.92 -7.83
N THR A 357 7.73 -10.66 -7.07
CA THR A 357 6.58 -10.08 -6.34
C THR A 357 6.99 -8.93 -5.43
N ALA A 358 8.07 -9.09 -4.65
CA ALA A 358 8.55 -8.05 -3.74
C ALA A 358 8.92 -6.75 -4.47
N LEU A 359 9.61 -6.83 -5.61
CA LEU A 359 9.96 -5.65 -6.42
C LEU A 359 8.76 -5.07 -7.18
N ASN A 360 7.83 -5.91 -7.64
CA ASN A 360 6.58 -5.46 -8.24
C ASN A 360 5.71 -4.70 -7.22
N ASP A 361 5.75 -5.08 -5.95
CA ASP A 361 5.06 -4.36 -4.88
C ASP A 361 5.68 -2.99 -4.60
N VAL A 362 7.00 -2.79 -4.83
CA VAL A 362 7.61 -1.45 -4.82
C VAL A 362 7.03 -0.59 -5.94
N GLN A 363 6.90 -1.13 -7.16
CA GLN A 363 6.27 -0.40 -8.27
C GLN A 363 4.79 -0.07 -7.99
N LYS A 364 4.04 -0.97 -7.34
CA LYS A 364 2.68 -0.68 -6.88
C LYS A 364 2.66 0.41 -5.80
N ALA A 365 3.60 0.38 -4.86
CA ALA A 365 3.71 1.42 -3.83
C ALA A 365 4.01 2.80 -4.44
N MET A 366 4.76 2.86 -5.55
CA MET A 366 4.96 4.10 -6.31
C MET A 366 3.67 4.58 -6.98
N ALA A 367 2.95 3.67 -7.66
CA ALA A 367 1.72 4.01 -8.37
C ALA A 367 0.59 4.47 -7.42
N SER A 368 0.51 3.86 -6.24
CA SER A 368 -0.46 4.17 -5.18
C SER A 368 0.06 5.19 -4.15
N TYR A 369 1.28 5.70 -4.32
CA TYR A 369 1.89 6.64 -3.38
C TYR A 369 0.96 7.83 -3.16
N SER A 370 0.55 8.02 -1.92
CA SER A 370 -0.31 9.11 -1.49
C SER A 370 0.02 9.46 -0.04
N ILE A 371 -0.29 10.69 0.35
CA ILE A 371 -0.08 11.16 1.72
C ILE A 371 -1.36 10.85 2.50
N PRO A 372 -1.29 10.09 3.60
CA PRO A 372 -2.46 9.83 4.42
C PRO A 372 -3.10 11.13 4.92
N ILE A 373 -4.42 11.18 4.96
CA ILE A 373 -5.18 12.33 5.48
C ILE A 373 -5.57 12.11 6.94
N THR A 374 -5.92 10.87 7.29
CA THR A 374 -6.33 10.45 8.63
C THR A 374 -5.17 9.78 9.37
N PHE A 375 -5.20 9.81 10.70
CA PHE A 375 -4.18 9.17 11.54
C PHE A 375 -4.43 7.66 11.71
N ASP A 376 -5.68 7.23 11.73
CA ASP A 376 -6.11 5.87 12.06
C ASP A 376 -6.39 5.00 10.82
N GLY A 377 -6.23 5.54 9.61
CA GLY A 377 -6.55 4.84 8.37
C GLY A 377 -8.06 4.72 8.13
N GLU A 378 -8.85 5.60 8.73
CA GLU A 378 -10.26 5.74 8.41
C GLU A 378 -10.46 6.50 7.09
N ILE A 379 -11.58 6.23 6.40
CA ILE A 379 -11.94 6.93 5.17
C ILE A 379 -12.23 8.41 5.51
N PRO A 380 -11.62 9.39 4.82
CA PRO A 380 -11.76 10.82 5.13
C PRO A 380 -13.21 11.30 5.24
N GLU A 381 -14.09 10.81 4.36
CA GLU A 381 -15.51 11.17 4.33
C GLU A 381 -16.21 10.79 5.63
N PHE A 382 -15.89 9.63 6.22
CA PHE A 382 -16.42 9.24 7.53
C PHE A 382 -15.67 9.88 8.68
N ALA A 383 -14.35 9.98 8.60
CA ALA A 383 -13.50 10.52 9.68
C ALA A 383 -13.81 11.99 10.00
N PHE A 384 -14.21 12.76 8.99
CA PHE A 384 -14.51 14.19 9.12
C PHE A 384 -16.01 14.51 9.07
N GLY A 385 -16.88 13.50 9.23
CA GLY A 385 -18.33 13.68 9.35
C GLY A 385 -19.01 14.21 8.09
N LYS A 386 -18.49 13.86 6.91
CA LYS A 386 -19.12 14.20 5.62
C LYS A 386 -20.11 13.14 5.16
N ALA A 387 -19.90 11.89 5.54
CA ALA A 387 -20.82 10.78 5.30
C ALA A 387 -21.30 10.20 6.63
N ASP A 388 -22.60 9.96 6.75
CA ASP A 388 -23.23 9.56 8.01
C ASP A 388 -23.44 8.04 8.12
N ARG A 389 -23.73 7.34 7.01
CA ARG A 389 -24.11 5.92 7.04
C ARG A 389 -22.93 5.02 6.70
N ARG A 390 -22.72 4.02 7.55
CA ARG A 390 -21.82 2.90 7.29
C ARG A 390 -22.63 1.63 7.15
N PHE A 391 -22.20 0.78 6.23
CA PHE A 391 -22.77 -0.55 6.08
C PHE A 391 -21.72 -1.54 6.58
N ASN A 392 -22.00 -2.30 7.63
CA ASN A 392 -21.07 -3.32 8.10
C ASN A 392 -21.68 -4.71 7.92
N ILE A 393 -21.02 -5.60 7.19
CA ILE A 393 -21.48 -6.98 7.08
C ILE A 393 -21.50 -7.62 8.48
N GLY A 394 -22.64 -8.21 8.83
CA GLY A 394 -23.00 -8.73 10.14
C GLY A 394 -23.78 -7.75 11.02
N GLU A 395 -23.99 -6.51 10.60
CA GLU A 395 -24.81 -5.53 11.32
C GLU A 395 -26.30 -5.82 11.19
N ARG A 396 -27.04 -5.65 12.29
CA ARG A 396 -28.50 -5.71 12.30
C ARG A 396 -29.06 -4.36 11.87
N ILE A 397 -29.63 -4.30 10.68
CA ILE A 397 -30.23 -3.11 10.08
C ILE A 397 -31.73 -3.13 10.34
N GLY A 398 -32.26 -2.03 10.88
CA GLY A 398 -33.71 -1.82 10.97
C GLY A 398 -34.30 -1.57 9.59
N VAL A 399 -35.18 -2.45 9.13
CA VAL A 399 -35.90 -2.33 7.86
C VAL A 399 -37.24 -1.62 8.08
N THR A 400 -37.88 -1.88 9.22
CA THR A 400 -39.04 -1.15 9.77
C THR A 400 -38.88 -1.03 11.29
N ASP A 401 -39.80 -0.35 11.98
CA ASP A 401 -39.73 -0.10 13.42
C ASP A 401 -39.57 -1.39 14.26
N ASP A 402 -40.11 -2.53 13.79
CA ASP A 402 -40.09 -3.82 14.49
C ASP A 402 -39.29 -4.92 13.77
N VAL A 403 -38.79 -4.66 12.56
CA VAL A 403 -38.09 -5.67 11.75
C VAL A 403 -36.63 -5.30 11.59
N PHE A 404 -35.76 -6.17 12.10
CA PHE A 404 -34.32 -6.07 11.95
C PHE A 404 -33.82 -7.27 11.15
N MET A 405 -32.95 -7.01 10.17
CA MET A 405 -32.31 -8.04 9.36
C MET A 405 -30.79 -7.88 9.43
N THR A 406 -30.05 -8.97 9.24
CA THR A 406 -28.59 -8.94 9.25
C THR A 406 -28.06 -8.67 7.85
N LEU A 407 -27.16 -7.69 7.69
CA LEU A 407 -26.47 -7.45 6.43
C LEU A 407 -25.49 -8.60 6.16
N GLU A 408 -25.74 -9.42 5.15
CA GLU A 408 -24.88 -10.55 4.78
C GLU A 408 -23.84 -10.18 3.73
N SER A 409 -24.22 -9.37 2.73
CA SER A 409 -23.31 -8.87 1.70
C SER A 409 -23.85 -7.59 1.06
N GLY A 410 -23.02 -6.90 0.28
CA GLY A 410 -23.45 -5.73 -0.48
C GLY A 410 -22.59 -5.50 -1.70
N ILE A 411 -23.18 -4.88 -2.71
CA ILE A 411 -22.47 -4.39 -3.91
C ILE A 411 -22.89 -2.94 -4.19
N VAL A 412 -22.00 -2.15 -4.77
CA VAL A 412 -22.31 -0.77 -5.16
C VAL A 412 -22.29 -0.64 -6.67
N SER A 413 -23.40 -0.18 -7.24
CA SER A 413 -23.44 0.36 -8.60
C SER A 413 -23.08 1.84 -8.54
N VAL A 414 -21.86 2.18 -8.93
CA VAL A 414 -21.39 3.58 -9.02
C VAL A 414 -22.21 4.38 -10.04
N PRO A 415 -22.51 3.86 -11.26
CA PRO A 415 -23.37 4.57 -12.21
C PRO A 415 -24.75 4.90 -11.65
N ASP A 416 -25.36 3.95 -10.94
CA ASP A 416 -26.71 4.13 -10.37
C ASP A 416 -26.69 4.81 -9.00
N ARG A 417 -25.50 5.08 -8.46
CA ARG A 417 -25.27 5.59 -7.10
C ARG A 417 -26.08 4.82 -6.05
N THR A 418 -26.12 3.50 -6.18
CA THR A 418 -26.98 2.63 -5.37
C THR A 418 -26.17 1.46 -4.81
N ALA A 419 -26.26 1.27 -3.49
CA ALA A 419 -25.82 0.05 -2.83
C ALA A 419 -26.96 -0.97 -2.81
N TYR A 420 -26.73 -2.17 -3.32
CA TYR A 420 -27.66 -3.28 -3.21
C TYR A 420 -27.21 -4.15 -2.04
N LEU A 421 -27.99 -4.15 -0.95
CA LEU A 421 -27.71 -4.85 0.29
C LEU A 421 -28.45 -6.20 0.30
N VAL A 422 -27.75 -7.28 0.61
CA VAL A 422 -28.35 -8.59 0.88
C VAL A 422 -28.59 -8.70 2.38
N LEU A 423 -29.85 -8.65 2.78
CA LEU A 423 -30.31 -8.70 4.17
C LEU A 423 -30.91 -10.07 4.47
N VAL A 424 -30.55 -10.67 5.59
CA VAL A 424 -31.06 -11.97 6.02
C VAL A 424 -31.93 -11.81 7.26
N ASP A 425 -33.16 -12.31 7.20
CA ASP A 425 -34.07 -12.31 8.34
C ASP A 425 -33.73 -13.41 9.38
N ASP A 426 -34.40 -13.38 10.53
CA ASP A 426 -34.16 -14.36 11.60
C ASP A 426 -34.56 -15.81 11.21
N ASN A 427 -35.25 -16.00 10.06
CA ASN A 427 -35.60 -17.30 9.49
C ASN A 427 -34.62 -17.74 8.37
N CYS A 428 -33.52 -17.02 8.18
CA CYS A 428 -32.51 -17.26 7.14
C CYS A 428 -33.01 -17.02 5.69
N HIS A 429 -34.06 -16.22 5.47
CA HIS A 429 -34.41 -15.78 4.13
C HIS A 429 -33.64 -14.52 3.75
N SER A 430 -33.06 -14.53 2.55
CA SER A 430 -32.34 -13.40 1.97
C SER A 430 -33.27 -12.47 1.19
N HIS A 431 -33.08 -11.17 1.38
CA HIS A 431 -33.81 -10.07 0.74
C HIS A 431 -32.80 -9.09 0.15
N ILE A 432 -33.11 -8.49 -1.00
CA ILE A 432 -32.26 -7.46 -1.62
C ILE A 432 -32.89 -6.10 -1.39
N ALA A 433 -32.17 -5.20 -0.72
CA ALA A 433 -32.59 -3.84 -0.44
C ALA A 433 -31.69 -2.83 -1.18
N PRO A 434 -32.21 -2.08 -2.17
CA PRO A 434 -31.47 -0.99 -2.80
C PRO A 434 -31.46 0.25 -1.91
N VAL A 435 -30.29 0.84 -1.69
CA VAL A 435 -30.09 2.06 -0.91
C VAL A 435 -29.33 3.09 -1.74
N LYS A 436 -29.94 4.26 -1.93
CA LYS A 436 -29.33 5.36 -2.68
C LYS A 436 -28.21 6.00 -1.85
N LEU A 437 -27.05 6.19 -2.47
CA LEU A 437 -25.85 6.76 -1.86
C LEU A 437 -25.75 8.27 -2.13
N SER A 438 -25.33 9.01 -1.10
CA SER A 438 -24.87 10.40 -1.19
C SER A 438 -23.59 10.51 -2.03
N ASP A 439 -23.20 11.73 -2.41
CA ASP A 439 -21.95 11.94 -3.16
C ASP A 439 -20.74 11.49 -2.33
N GLU A 440 -20.75 11.79 -1.04
CA GLU A 440 -19.69 11.46 -0.09
C GLU A 440 -19.58 9.95 0.13
N GLU A 441 -20.69 9.21 0.22
CA GLU A 441 -20.67 7.75 0.30
C GLU A 441 -20.16 7.10 -1.00
N VAL A 442 -20.46 7.70 -2.16
CA VAL A 442 -19.93 7.22 -3.45
C VAL A 442 -18.42 7.44 -3.53
N GLU A 443 -17.91 8.58 -3.08
CA GLU A 443 -16.46 8.85 -3.04
C GLU A 443 -15.73 7.96 -2.01
N ALA A 444 -16.36 7.71 -0.86
CA ALA A 444 -15.88 6.73 0.12
C ALA A 444 -15.77 5.32 -0.48
N TYR A 445 -16.78 4.88 -1.26
CA TYR A 445 -16.72 3.59 -1.96
C TYR A 445 -15.65 3.57 -3.05
N LYS A 446 -15.56 4.60 -3.90
CA LYS A 446 -14.56 4.67 -4.98
C LYS A 446 -13.13 4.61 -4.44
N SER A 447 -12.86 5.25 -3.31
CA SER A 447 -11.54 5.27 -2.70
C SER A 447 -11.17 3.93 -2.03
N HIS A 448 -12.13 3.21 -1.46
CA HIS A 448 -11.88 1.99 -0.68
C HIS A 448 -12.92 0.88 -0.89
N PRO A 449 -13.14 0.41 -2.13
CA PRO A 449 -14.29 -0.43 -2.47
C PRO A 449 -14.26 -1.80 -1.77
N GLU A 450 -13.06 -2.38 -1.59
CA GLU A 450 -12.89 -3.69 -0.96
C GLU A 450 -13.19 -3.69 0.55
N THR A 451 -13.22 -2.53 1.22
CA THR A 451 -13.44 -2.43 2.68
C THR A 451 -14.66 -1.60 3.07
N PHE A 452 -15.39 -1.07 2.08
CA PHE A 452 -16.55 -0.20 2.29
C PHE A 452 -17.62 -0.83 3.19
N PHE A 453 -17.82 -2.15 3.09
CA PHE A 453 -18.82 -2.89 3.87
C PHE A 453 -18.30 -3.42 5.22
N GLY A 454 -17.23 -2.82 5.78
CA GLY A 454 -16.66 -3.19 7.09
C GLY A 454 -15.94 -4.55 7.12
N ARG A 455 -15.89 -5.27 5.99
CA ARG A 455 -15.14 -6.51 5.76
C ARG A 455 -14.40 -6.44 4.44
N VAL A 456 -13.33 -7.22 4.30
CA VAL A 456 -12.65 -7.38 3.01
C VAL A 456 -13.54 -8.20 2.09
N VAL A 457 -14.07 -7.56 1.05
CA VAL A 457 -14.88 -8.19 0.01
C VAL A 457 -14.12 -8.17 -1.31
N SER A 458 -14.24 -9.25 -2.09
CA SER A 458 -13.74 -9.27 -3.45
C SER A 458 -14.61 -8.38 -4.33
N VAL A 459 -14.02 -7.35 -4.92
CA VAL A 459 -14.70 -6.50 -5.91
C VAL A 459 -14.37 -7.05 -7.29
N SER A 460 -15.38 -7.14 -8.17
CA SER A 460 -15.15 -7.57 -9.56
C SER A 460 -14.14 -6.63 -10.23
N LYS A 461 -13.01 -7.17 -10.67
CA LYS A 461 -12.00 -6.45 -11.46
C LYS A 461 -12.15 -6.88 -12.91
N ASN A 462 -12.59 -5.98 -13.78
CA ASN A 462 -12.43 -6.16 -15.21
C ASN A 462 -10.95 -6.05 -15.53
N THR A 463 -10.23 -7.18 -15.53
CA THR A 463 -8.81 -7.18 -15.87
C THR A 463 -8.60 -7.41 -17.37
N GLU A 464 -7.84 -6.51 -17.98
CA GLU A 464 -7.32 -6.65 -19.34
C GLU A 464 -5.96 -7.35 -19.37
N ASP A 465 -5.31 -7.54 -18.22
CA ASP A 465 -4.00 -8.19 -18.11
C ASP A 465 -4.16 -9.71 -18.27
N PRO A 466 -3.58 -10.32 -19.33
CA PRO A 466 -3.65 -11.76 -19.55
C PRO A 466 -3.09 -12.59 -18.38
N ILE A 467 -2.12 -12.05 -17.64
CA ILE A 467 -1.49 -12.76 -16.52
C ILE A 467 -2.37 -12.71 -15.27
N GLU A 468 -3.10 -11.62 -15.03
CA GLU A 468 -4.11 -11.59 -13.97
C GLU A 468 -5.27 -12.54 -14.27
N LEU A 469 -5.68 -12.61 -15.54
CA LEU A 469 -6.69 -13.58 -15.99
C LEU A 469 -6.21 -15.03 -15.83
N TYR A 470 -4.94 -15.31 -16.15
CA TYR A 470 -4.32 -16.60 -15.89
C TYR A 470 -4.30 -16.94 -14.40
N GLU A 471 -3.92 -16.00 -13.53
CA GLU A 471 -3.93 -16.19 -12.09
C GLU A 471 -5.36 -16.40 -11.55
N PHE A 472 -6.36 -15.73 -12.12
CA PHE A 472 -7.76 -15.95 -11.80
C PHE A 472 -8.18 -17.40 -12.10
N PHE A 473 -7.91 -17.93 -13.30
CA PHE A 473 -8.24 -19.32 -13.63
C PHE A 473 -7.45 -20.30 -12.77
N LEU A 474 -6.14 -20.07 -12.59
CA LEU A 474 -5.31 -20.94 -11.77
C LEU A 474 -5.86 -21.07 -10.34
N ASN A 475 -6.26 -19.95 -9.73
CA ASN A 475 -6.85 -19.94 -8.39
C ASN A 475 -8.27 -20.52 -8.35
N GLY A 476 -9.09 -20.25 -9.38
CA GLY A 476 -10.47 -20.74 -9.46
C GLY A 476 -10.56 -22.26 -9.55
N TYR A 477 -9.55 -22.91 -10.13
CA TYR A 477 -9.50 -24.37 -10.28
C TYR A 477 -8.51 -25.06 -9.34
N LYS A 478 -7.94 -24.36 -8.36
CA LYS A 478 -6.88 -24.90 -7.47
C LYS A 478 -7.29 -26.18 -6.71
N ASP A 479 -8.57 -26.32 -6.37
CA ASP A 479 -9.11 -27.45 -5.60
C ASP A 479 -9.74 -28.54 -6.51
N THR A 480 -9.60 -28.39 -7.83
CA THR A 480 -10.13 -29.36 -8.80
C THR A 480 -9.27 -30.61 -8.79
N THR A 481 -9.89 -31.79 -8.77
CA THR A 481 -9.15 -33.06 -8.79
C THR A 481 -8.51 -33.31 -10.15
N ARG A 482 -7.40 -34.07 -10.17
CA ARG A 482 -6.71 -34.51 -11.39
C ARG A 482 -7.68 -35.13 -12.40
N ASP A 483 -8.49 -36.10 -11.97
CA ASP A 483 -9.44 -36.79 -12.84
C ASP A 483 -10.41 -35.82 -13.51
N LYS A 484 -10.85 -34.79 -12.77
CA LYS A 484 -11.76 -33.78 -13.30
C LYS A 484 -11.08 -32.83 -14.27
N LEU A 485 -9.81 -32.47 -14.03
CA LEU A 485 -9.02 -31.71 -15.00
C LEU A 485 -8.77 -32.49 -16.29
N LEU A 486 -8.46 -33.78 -16.20
CA LEU A 486 -8.32 -34.65 -17.37
C LEU A 486 -9.64 -34.80 -18.12
N GLU A 487 -10.77 -34.88 -17.41
CA GLU A 487 -12.11 -34.86 -18.03
C GLU A 487 -12.34 -33.56 -18.80
N PHE A 488 -12.04 -32.41 -18.21
CA PHE A 488 -12.15 -31.09 -18.86
C PHE A 488 -11.26 -30.97 -20.10
N MET A 489 -10.14 -31.67 -20.13
CA MET A 489 -9.19 -31.69 -21.24
C MET A 489 -9.33 -32.93 -22.15
N SER A 490 -10.41 -33.70 -22.03
CA SER A 490 -10.59 -34.98 -22.75
C SER A 490 -10.57 -34.85 -24.27
N SER A 491 -10.92 -33.69 -24.81
CA SER A 491 -10.85 -33.38 -26.25
C SER A 491 -9.46 -32.90 -26.71
N SER A 492 -8.46 -32.84 -25.82
CA SER A 492 -7.10 -32.44 -26.18
C SER A 492 -6.42 -33.49 -27.06
N PRO A 493 -5.75 -33.10 -28.16
CA PRO A 493 -4.99 -34.05 -28.98
C PRO A 493 -3.82 -34.70 -28.21
N ASP A 494 -3.36 -34.06 -27.13
CA ASP A 494 -2.21 -34.50 -26.33
C ASP A 494 -2.64 -35.21 -25.03
N ILE A 495 -3.88 -35.72 -24.94
CA ILE A 495 -4.45 -36.28 -23.69
C ILE A 495 -3.60 -37.41 -23.08
N GLU A 496 -2.96 -38.26 -23.89
CA GLU A 496 -2.07 -39.31 -23.38
C GLU A 496 -0.81 -38.74 -22.73
N THR A 497 -0.29 -37.63 -23.23
CA THR A 497 0.83 -36.91 -22.59
C THR A 497 0.37 -36.22 -21.31
N LEU A 498 -0.81 -35.58 -21.30
CA LEU A 498 -1.34 -34.92 -20.11
C LEU A 498 -1.52 -35.88 -18.93
N LYS A 499 -1.91 -37.14 -19.20
CA LYS A 499 -2.05 -38.19 -18.19
C LYS A 499 -0.75 -38.53 -17.45
N THR A 500 0.42 -38.25 -18.02
CA THR A 500 1.72 -38.54 -17.40
C THR A 500 2.31 -37.37 -16.61
N LEU A 501 1.73 -36.17 -16.74
CA LEU A 501 2.24 -34.98 -16.08
C LEU A 501 1.92 -34.95 -14.57
N PRO A 502 2.78 -34.35 -13.75
CA PRO A 502 2.45 -33.97 -12.37
C PRO A 502 1.17 -33.13 -12.28
N ASP A 503 0.49 -33.18 -11.13
CA ASP A 503 -0.77 -32.46 -10.92
C ASP A 503 -0.61 -30.94 -11.09
N ASP A 504 0.43 -30.36 -10.52
CA ASP A 504 0.72 -28.93 -10.65
C ASP A 504 0.92 -28.48 -12.10
N GLU A 505 1.65 -29.25 -12.91
CA GLU A 505 1.80 -28.98 -14.35
C GLU A 505 0.48 -29.13 -15.11
N LEU A 506 -0.37 -30.10 -14.74
CA LEU A 506 -1.70 -30.26 -15.31
C LEU A 506 -2.60 -29.04 -15.03
N HIS A 507 -2.55 -28.50 -13.81
CA HIS A 507 -3.26 -27.28 -13.43
C HIS A 507 -2.76 -26.07 -14.24
N PHE A 508 -1.44 -25.92 -14.43
CA PHE A 508 -0.89 -24.81 -15.22
C PHE A 508 -1.32 -24.86 -16.69
N ILE A 509 -1.29 -26.04 -17.31
CA ILE A 509 -1.72 -26.22 -18.71
C ILE A 509 -3.20 -25.90 -18.86
N TYR A 510 -4.04 -26.36 -17.93
CA TYR A 510 -5.47 -26.08 -17.98
C TYR A 510 -5.76 -24.57 -17.88
N ALA A 511 -5.17 -23.89 -16.90
CA ALA A 511 -5.31 -22.44 -16.74
C ALA A 511 -4.78 -21.67 -17.97
N GLU A 512 -3.70 -22.15 -18.58
CA GLU A 512 -3.14 -21.58 -19.80
C GLU A 512 -4.12 -21.68 -20.98
N GLY A 513 -4.75 -22.85 -21.20
CA GLY A 513 -5.75 -23.05 -22.25
C GLY A 513 -6.99 -22.18 -22.08
N LEU A 514 -7.49 -22.03 -20.84
CA LEU A 514 -8.61 -21.13 -20.52
C LEU A 514 -8.25 -19.67 -20.81
N THR A 515 -7.05 -19.24 -20.41
CA THR A 515 -6.56 -17.89 -20.65
C THR A 515 -6.46 -17.60 -22.14
N GLN A 516 -5.87 -18.51 -22.92
CA GLN A 516 -5.74 -18.36 -24.38
C GLN A 516 -7.11 -18.24 -25.06
N THR A 517 -8.07 -19.07 -24.66
CA THR A 517 -9.44 -19.04 -25.20
C THR A 517 -10.12 -17.71 -24.89
N ALA A 518 -10.07 -17.27 -23.63
CA ALA A 518 -10.67 -16.01 -23.21
C ALA A 518 -10.03 -14.80 -23.92
N MET A 519 -8.70 -14.78 -24.06
CA MET A 519 -7.98 -13.71 -24.76
C MET A 519 -8.25 -13.71 -26.27
N ARG A 520 -8.50 -14.87 -26.89
CA ARG A 520 -8.88 -14.97 -28.31
C ARG A 520 -10.27 -14.39 -28.54
N ASN A 521 -11.23 -14.71 -27.68
CA ASN A 521 -12.61 -14.23 -27.81
C ASN A 521 -12.74 -12.72 -27.59
N ARG A 522 -11.81 -12.09 -26.85
CA ARG A 522 -11.76 -10.63 -26.68
C ARG A 522 -11.23 -9.86 -27.90
N LYS A 523 -10.54 -10.54 -28.82
CA LYS A 523 -10.00 -9.93 -30.05
C LYS A 523 -10.97 -10.04 -31.24
N GLN A 524 -12.06 -10.76 -31.09
CA GLN A 524 -13.19 -10.83 -32.01
C GLN A 524 -14.23 -9.80 -31.60
#